data_AF-A0A2V6LXA0-F1
#
_entry.id   AF-A0A2V6LXA0-F1
#
_cell.length_a   1.000
_cell.length_b   1.000
_cell.length_c   1.000
_cell.angle_alpha   90.00
_cell.angle_beta   90.00
_cell.angle_gamma   90.00
#
_symmetry.space_group_name_H-M   'P 1'
#
loop_
_entity.id
_entity.type
_entity.pdbx_description
1 polymer ?
#
loop_
_entity_poly.entity_id
_entity_poly.type
_entity_poly.pdbx_seq_one_letter_code
_entity_poly.pdbx_strand_id
1 'polypeptide(L)'
;MIRIPLTDLGAAEYRGFTGGLYPSGQNLRPATYEKTGVAIGATVQPVNGDGKASTSGRIVMLSIGMSNASREFLQFTRLADTDARRNPNLVMIDAARNGAAATDIALPFGDYWKHVDSQLQRCDVSAAQVQVVWLKAALAHEPHGFPEKARLLQRALRSIVGILSTKFPQLKLVYVSSRIYGGYSETDLSSEPIAYESGFAVKWLIEERINNPNHDRSMPWVSWGPYLWADGLTPRSDGLIWERSDFEQDGVHPSAQGVLKVATILLEFFQNEITARRWFFSPTV
;
A
#
# COMPACT_ATOMS: atom_id res chain seq x y z
N MET A 1 -6.73 12.17 23.78
CA MET A 1 -7.02 12.98 22.57
C MET A 1 -7.75 12.07 21.61
N ILE A 2 -8.93 12.48 21.12
CA ILE A 2 -9.71 11.69 20.15
C ILE A 2 -8.90 11.57 18.87
N ARG A 3 -8.76 10.36 18.32
CA ARG A 3 -8.06 10.10 17.06
C ARG A 3 -9.11 10.14 15.96
N ILE A 4 -9.12 11.20 15.16
CA ILE A 4 -10.06 11.36 14.06
C ILE A 4 -9.39 10.82 12.80
N PRO A 5 -10.03 9.93 12.01
CA PRO A 5 -9.44 9.41 10.77
C PRO A 5 -8.91 10.54 9.88
N LEU A 6 -7.80 10.36 9.16
CA LEU A 6 -7.23 11.44 8.35
C LEU A 6 -8.25 12.06 7.39
N THR A 7 -9.09 11.22 6.79
CA THR A 7 -10.17 11.65 5.90
C THR A 7 -11.19 12.56 6.57
N ASP A 8 -11.42 12.35 7.86
CA ASP A 8 -12.44 13.06 8.64
C ASP A 8 -11.82 14.26 9.37
N LEU A 9 -10.52 14.18 9.68
CA LEU A 9 -9.74 15.26 10.27
C LEU A 9 -9.60 16.42 9.28
N GLY A 10 -9.41 16.11 7.98
CA GLY A 10 -9.39 17.11 6.91
C GLY A 10 -8.38 18.24 7.19
N ALA A 11 -8.86 19.49 7.16
CA ALA A 11 -8.03 20.67 7.39
C ALA A 11 -7.68 20.93 8.88
N ALA A 12 -8.26 20.19 9.83
CA ALA A 12 -7.88 20.28 11.24
C ALA A 12 -6.55 19.58 11.51
N GLU A 13 -5.98 19.82 12.70
CA GLU A 13 -4.64 19.35 13.05
C GLU A 13 -4.65 18.28 14.13
N TYR A 14 -3.77 17.29 13.96
CA TYR A 14 -3.32 16.40 15.02
C TYR A 14 -1.89 16.81 15.39
N ARG A 15 -1.71 17.34 16.61
CA ARG A 15 -0.41 17.74 17.16
C ARG A 15 0.40 18.65 16.22
N GLY A 16 -0.25 19.62 15.58
CA GLY A 16 0.39 20.59 14.67
C GLY A 16 0.53 20.12 13.22
N PHE A 17 -0.08 18.99 12.84
CA PHE A 17 -0.05 18.49 11.46
C PHE A 17 -1.46 18.29 10.92
N THR A 18 -1.73 18.90 9.77
CA THR A 18 -3.01 18.81 9.06
C THR A 18 -3.34 17.38 8.64
N GLY A 19 -4.61 16.99 8.80
CA GLY A 19 -5.18 15.75 8.28
C GLY A 19 -5.33 15.75 6.75
N GLY A 20 -6.31 14.99 6.27
CA GLY A 20 -6.51 14.68 4.85
C GLY A 20 -5.50 13.66 4.33
N LEU A 21 -5.83 13.00 3.22
CA LEU A 21 -4.93 12.08 2.54
C LEU A 21 -3.87 12.82 1.70
N TYR A 22 -4.16 14.03 1.25
CA TYR A 22 -3.36 14.84 0.34
C TYR A 22 -3.07 16.23 0.94
N PRO A 23 -2.20 17.05 0.31
CA PRO A 23 -1.91 18.41 0.77
C PRO A 23 -3.14 19.24 1.13
N SER A 24 -2.98 20.13 2.10
CA SER A 24 -4.00 21.10 2.51
C SER A 24 -5.30 20.47 3.03
N GLY A 25 -5.21 19.32 3.71
CA GLY A 25 -6.37 18.68 4.34
C GLY A 25 -7.35 18.02 3.37
N GLN A 26 -6.92 17.76 2.13
CA GLN A 26 -7.79 17.23 1.08
C GLN A 26 -7.79 15.71 1.06
N ASN A 27 -8.90 15.11 0.63
CA ASN A 27 -9.01 13.67 0.39
C ASN A 27 -8.96 13.29 -1.09
N LEU A 28 -9.02 14.29 -1.97
CA LEU A 28 -8.82 14.10 -3.40
C LEU A 28 -7.39 14.44 -3.78
N ARG A 29 -6.84 13.69 -4.73
CA ARG A 29 -5.54 13.99 -5.34
C ARG A 29 -5.57 15.37 -5.99
N PRO A 30 -4.46 16.14 -5.94
CA PRO A 30 -4.31 17.31 -6.79
C PRO A 30 -4.45 16.93 -8.27
N ALA A 31 -5.22 17.71 -9.04
CA ALA A 31 -5.60 17.38 -10.41
C ALA A 31 -4.42 17.07 -11.34
N THR A 32 -3.31 17.84 -11.24
CA THR A 32 -2.10 17.59 -12.03
C THR A 32 -1.42 16.27 -11.66
N TYR A 33 -1.45 15.90 -10.37
CA TYR A 33 -0.88 14.64 -9.90
C TYR A 33 -1.73 13.44 -10.33
N GLU A 34 -3.06 13.58 -10.29
CA GLU A 34 -3.99 12.59 -10.81
C GLU A 34 -3.84 12.38 -12.32
N LYS A 35 -3.80 13.46 -13.11
CA LYS A 35 -3.59 13.38 -14.56
C LYS A 35 -2.30 12.63 -14.91
N THR A 36 -1.22 12.88 -14.15
CA THR A 36 0.05 12.16 -14.29
C THR A 36 -0.12 10.67 -13.97
N GLY A 37 -0.77 10.33 -12.85
CA GLY A 37 -1.05 8.95 -12.48
C GLY A 37 -1.91 8.21 -13.51
N VAL A 38 -2.92 8.86 -14.07
CA VAL A 38 -3.78 8.29 -15.12
C VAL A 38 -2.98 8.01 -16.39
N ALA A 39 -2.13 8.96 -16.79
CA ALA A 39 -1.26 8.78 -17.95
C ALA A 39 -0.29 7.61 -17.75
N ILE A 40 0.33 7.49 -16.57
CA ILE A 40 1.24 6.38 -16.25
C ILE A 40 0.48 5.05 -16.19
N GLY A 41 -0.69 5.02 -15.53
CA GLY A 41 -1.54 3.85 -15.47
C GLY A 41 -1.98 3.34 -16.85
N ALA A 42 -2.22 4.25 -17.79
CA ALA A 42 -2.52 3.89 -19.18
C ALA A 42 -1.35 3.22 -19.93
N THR A 43 -0.13 3.30 -19.40
CA THR A 43 1.04 2.59 -19.96
C THR A 43 1.26 1.21 -19.36
N VAL A 44 0.56 0.85 -18.27
CA VAL A 44 0.65 -0.50 -17.68
C VAL A 44 0.03 -1.49 -18.66
N GLN A 45 0.83 -2.45 -19.13
CA GLN A 45 0.43 -3.37 -20.19
C GLN A 45 1.19 -4.69 -20.07
N PRO A 46 0.70 -5.80 -20.66
CA PRO A 46 1.41 -7.07 -20.59
C PRO A 46 2.81 -7.00 -21.23
N VAL A 47 3.82 -7.51 -20.52
CA VAL A 47 5.22 -7.58 -20.98
C VAL A 47 5.81 -8.98 -20.82
N ASN A 48 6.76 -9.32 -21.68
CA ASN A 48 7.50 -10.58 -21.61
C ASN A 48 8.60 -10.54 -20.52
N GLY A 49 9.35 -11.64 -20.38
CA GLY A 49 10.43 -11.75 -19.39
C GLY A 49 11.54 -10.70 -19.50
N ASP A 50 11.70 -10.05 -20.66
CA ASP A 50 12.67 -8.97 -20.87
C ASP A 50 12.07 -7.57 -20.61
N GLY A 51 10.81 -7.48 -20.19
CA GLY A 51 10.09 -6.22 -20.00
C GLY A 51 9.62 -5.55 -21.30
N LYS A 52 9.63 -6.28 -22.43
CA LYS A 52 9.12 -5.77 -23.72
C LYS A 52 7.62 -6.07 -23.86
N ALA A 53 6.88 -5.15 -24.47
CA ALA A 53 5.45 -5.32 -24.72
C ALA A 53 5.16 -6.65 -25.44
N SER A 54 4.17 -7.41 -24.95
CA SER A 54 3.81 -8.71 -25.50
C SER A 54 2.37 -9.04 -25.13
N THR A 55 1.53 -9.36 -26.11
CA THR A 55 0.11 -9.72 -25.87
C THR A 55 -0.06 -11.00 -25.05
N SER A 56 0.89 -11.92 -25.13
CA SER A 56 0.98 -13.12 -24.28
C SER A 56 1.80 -12.88 -23.00
N GLY A 57 2.18 -11.64 -22.72
CA GLY A 57 2.97 -11.24 -21.56
C GLY A 57 2.15 -11.19 -20.28
N ARG A 58 2.77 -10.64 -19.23
CA ARG A 58 2.16 -10.50 -17.91
C ARG A 58 2.23 -9.04 -17.44
N ILE A 59 1.23 -8.63 -16.67
CA ILE A 59 1.27 -7.44 -15.82
C ILE A 59 1.48 -7.98 -14.41
N VAL A 60 2.63 -7.72 -13.78
CA VAL A 60 2.88 -8.26 -12.44
C VAL A 60 2.66 -7.18 -11.38
N MET A 61 1.84 -7.53 -10.40
CA MET A 61 1.58 -6.76 -9.19
C MET A 61 2.10 -7.51 -7.97
N LEU A 62 2.89 -6.83 -7.14
CA LEU A 62 3.43 -7.40 -5.89
C LEU A 62 2.77 -6.79 -4.65
N SER A 63 2.63 -7.60 -3.59
CA SER A 63 2.59 -7.06 -2.24
C SER A 63 4.01 -6.85 -1.69
N ILE A 64 4.22 -5.78 -0.94
CA ILE A 64 5.45 -5.54 -0.18
C ILE A 64 5.03 -5.11 1.22
N GLY A 65 5.56 -5.79 2.25
CA GLY A 65 5.13 -5.54 3.62
C GLY A 65 5.43 -6.67 4.59
N MET A 66 4.79 -6.58 5.75
CA MET A 66 4.84 -7.54 6.85
C MET A 66 3.70 -8.57 6.78
N SER A 67 3.56 -9.41 7.82
CA SER A 67 2.54 -10.47 7.90
C SER A 67 1.10 -10.02 7.61
N ASN A 68 0.72 -8.82 8.06
CA ASN A 68 -0.60 -8.26 7.79
C ASN A 68 -0.80 -8.10 6.27
N ALA A 69 0.17 -7.50 5.58
CA ALA A 69 0.11 -7.31 4.13
C ALA A 69 0.04 -8.65 3.39
N SER A 70 0.78 -9.66 3.82
CA SER A 70 0.72 -11.01 3.22
C SER A 70 -0.69 -11.62 3.32
N ARG A 71 -1.26 -11.65 4.53
CA ARG A 71 -2.60 -12.24 4.76
C ARG A 71 -3.69 -11.51 3.98
N GLU A 72 -3.66 -10.18 4.01
CA GLU A 72 -4.63 -9.32 3.33
C GLU A 72 -4.51 -9.43 1.81
N PHE A 73 -3.29 -9.40 1.26
CA PHE A 73 -3.07 -9.50 -0.18
C PHE A 73 -3.44 -10.86 -0.74
N LEU A 74 -3.16 -11.94 0.00
CA LEU A 74 -3.52 -13.29 -0.42
C LEU A 74 -5.05 -13.42 -0.53
N GLN A 75 -5.80 -12.88 0.44
CA GLN A 75 -7.25 -12.91 0.36
C GLN A 75 -7.80 -11.98 -0.72
N PHE A 76 -7.21 -10.80 -0.91
CA PHE A 76 -7.53 -9.90 -2.03
C PHE A 76 -7.34 -10.60 -3.38
N THR A 77 -6.22 -11.32 -3.55
CA THR A 77 -5.93 -12.08 -4.78
C THR A 77 -7.02 -13.11 -5.05
N ARG A 78 -7.47 -13.85 -4.02
CA ARG A 78 -8.57 -14.82 -4.15
C ARG A 78 -9.89 -14.16 -4.56
N LEU A 79 -10.23 -13.01 -3.99
CA LEU A 79 -11.45 -12.29 -4.39
C LEU A 79 -11.34 -11.80 -5.84
N ALA A 80 -10.21 -11.21 -6.21
CA ALA A 80 -9.97 -10.72 -7.56
C ALA A 80 -9.95 -11.86 -8.61
N ASP A 81 -9.43 -13.04 -8.28
CA ASP A 81 -9.41 -14.22 -9.15
C ASP A 81 -10.83 -14.74 -9.48
N THR A 82 -11.81 -14.46 -8.62
CA THR A 82 -13.23 -14.82 -8.87
C THR A 82 -13.99 -13.80 -9.71
N ASP A 83 -13.44 -12.60 -9.93
CA ASP A 83 -14.06 -11.57 -10.77
C ASP A 83 -13.72 -11.82 -12.24
N ALA A 84 -14.70 -12.26 -13.02
CA ALA A 84 -14.53 -12.57 -14.45
C ALA A 84 -14.08 -11.37 -15.30
N ARG A 85 -14.18 -10.14 -14.79
CA ARG A 85 -13.70 -8.92 -15.47
C ARG A 85 -12.19 -8.73 -15.33
N ARG A 86 -11.54 -9.44 -14.38
CA ARG A 86 -10.10 -9.31 -14.12
C ARG A 86 -9.30 -9.53 -15.40
N ASN A 87 -8.31 -8.67 -15.62
CA ASN A 87 -7.39 -8.83 -16.74
C ASN A 87 -6.68 -10.20 -16.65
N PRO A 88 -6.81 -11.09 -17.65
CA PRO A 88 -6.20 -12.42 -17.60
C PRO A 88 -4.67 -12.39 -17.66
N ASN A 89 -4.06 -11.28 -18.12
CA ASN A 89 -2.62 -11.09 -18.09
C ASN A 89 -2.11 -10.57 -16.73
N LEU A 90 -3.00 -10.20 -15.79
CA LEU A 90 -2.61 -9.73 -14.46
C LEU A 90 -2.20 -10.92 -13.58
N VAL A 91 -0.97 -10.87 -13.08
CA VAL A 91 -0.43 -11.82 -12.11
C VAL A 91 -0.16 -11.08 -10.80
N MET A 92 -0.86 -11.48 -9.75
CA MET A 92 -0.69 -10.95 -8.39
C MET A 92 0.16 -11.92 -7.58
N ILE A 93 1.25 -11.43 -6.99
CA ILE A 93 2.19 -12.25 -6.21
C ILE A 93 2.33 -11.66 -4.82
N ASP A 94 2.06 -12.48 -3.80
CA ASP A 94 2.38 -12.13 -2.43
C ASP A 94 3.90 -12.22 -2.21
N ALA A 95 4.53 -11.06 -2.05
CA ALA A 95 5.96 -10.93 -1.75
C ALA A 95 6.21 -10.19 -0.41
N ALA A 96 5.16 -10.01 0.39
CA ALA A 96 5.29 -9.62 1.79
C ALA A 96 5.92 -10.76 2.61
N ARG A 97 6.56 -10.42 3.73
CA ARG A 97 7.28 -11.37 4.58
C ARG A 97 6.91 -11.19 6.05
N ASN A 98 6.53 -12.29 6.70
CA ASN A 98 6.24 -12.29 8.14
C ASN A 98 7.42 -11.76 8.96
N GLY A 99 7.12 -10.92 9.96
CA GLY A 99 8.11 -10.36 10.88
C GLY A 99 9.02 -9.26 10.32
N ALA A 100 8.83 -8.81 9.07
CA ALA A 100 9.65 -7.78 8.48
C ALA A 100 9.16 -6.37 8.86
N ALA A 101 9.90 -5.67 9.74
CA ALA A 101 9.63 -4.26 10.00
C ALA A 101 10.02 -3.40 8.79
N ALA A 102 9.42 -2.22 8.65
CA ALA A 102 9.72 -1.31 7.54
C ALA A 102 11.21 -0.93 7.45
N THR A 103 11.91 -0.90 8.59
CA THR A 103 13.37 -0.69 8.65
C THR A 103 14.16 -1.85 8.05
N ASP A 104 13.69 -3.09 8.19
CA ASP A 104 14.33 -4.26 7.58
C ASP A 104 14.10 -4.30 6.06
N ILE A 105 12.89 -3.94 5.63
CA ILE A 105 12.52 -3.86 4.20
C ILE A 105 13.32 -2.73 3.52
N ALA A 106 13.60 -1.64 4.24
CA ALA A 106 14.38 -0.50 3.77
C ALA A 106 15.89 -0.79 3.58
N LEU A 107 16.35 -2.03 3.83
CA LEU A 107 17.72 -2.46 3.56
C LEU A 107 17.80 -3.17 2.19
N PRO A 108 18.56 -2.65 1.19
CA PRO A 108 18.55 -3.18 -0.19
C PRO A 108 19.10 -4.61 -0.35
N PHE A 109 19.90 -5.10 0.60
CA PHE A 109 20.61 -6.39 0.50
C PHE A 109 20.22 -7.39 1.60
N GLY A 110 19.06 -7.21 2.23
CA GLY A 110 18.58 -8.08 3.31
C GLY A 110 17.87 -9.35 2.83
N ASP A 111 17.63 -10.28 3.76
CA ASP A 111 16.87 -11.51 3.51
C ASP A 111 15.43 -11.25 3.04
N TYR A 112 14.89 -10.05 3.29
CA TYR A 112 13.62 -9.63 2.73
C TYR A 112 13.65 -9.65 1.19
N TRP A 113 14.67 -9.09 0.55
CA TRP A 113 14.72 -9.01 -0.91
C TRP A 113 15.09 -10.35 -1.56
N LYS A 114 15.83 -11.22 -0.85
CA LYS A 114 16.00 -12.62 -1.27
C LYS A 114 14.67 -13.38 -1.28
N HIS A 115 13.81 -13.12 -0.29
CA HIS A 115 12.45 -13.66 -0.27
C HIS A 115 11.61 -13.13 -1.44
N VAL A 116 11.67 -11.82 -1.73
CA VAL A 116 11.00 -11.27 -2.92
C VAL A 116 11.47 -11.97 -4.20
N ASP A 117 12.78 -12.18 -4.37
CA ASP A 117 13.34 -12.87 -5.53
C ASP A 117 12.87 -14.32 -5.64
N SER A 118 12.79 -15.05 -4.53
CA SER A 118 12.30 -16.43 -4.53
C SER A 118 10.82 -16.52 -4.88
N GLN A 119 10.00 -15.54 -4.45
CA GLN A 119 8.59 -15.47 -4.83
C GLN A 119 8.41 -15.22 -6.33
N LEU A 120 9.23 -14.36 -6.94
CA LEU A 120 9.23 -14.16 -8.39
C LEU A 120 9.64 -15.43 -9.14
N GLN A 121 10.71 -16.09 -8.70
CA GLN A 121 11.19 -17.33 -9.30
C GLN A 121 10.15 -18.45 -9.23
N ARG A 122 9.46 -18.61 -8.09
CA ARG A 122 8.38 -19.61 -7.92
C ARG A 122 7.21 -19.41 -8.88
N CYS A 123 6.97 -18.17 -9.31
CA CYS A 123 5.91 -17.83 -10.24
C CYS A 123 6.39 -17.76 -11.71
N ASP A 124 7.66 -18.10 -11.98
CA ASP A 124 8.28 -17.95 -13.29
C ASP A 124 8.10 -16.54 -13.87
N VAL A 125 8.41 -15.54 -13.03
CA VAL A 125 8.29 -14.12 -13.35
C VAL A 125 9.65 -13.44 -13.22
N SER A 126 10.00 -12.59 -14.18
CA SER A 126 11.19 -11.75 -14.07
C SER A 126 10.89 -10.41 -13.37
N ALA A 127 11.93 -9.80 -12.81
CA ALA A 127 11.86 -8.45 -12.26
C ALA A 127 11.38 -7.40 -13.28
N ALA A 128 11.63 -7.61 -14.58
CA ALA A 128 11.21 -6.70 -15.64
C ALA A 128 9.69 -6.77 -15.94
N GLN A 129 8.97 -7.76 -15.40
CA GLN A 129 7.51 -7.85 -15.56
C GLN A 129 6.73 -7.13 -14.46
N VAL A 130 7.40 -6.78 -13.35
CA VAL A 130 6.81 -6.05 -12.22
C VAL A 130 6.53 -4.61 -12.62
N GLN A 131 5.26 -4.23 -12.61
CA GLN A 131 4.80 -2.89 -12.98
C GLN A 131 4.03 -2.18 -11.86
N VAL A 132 3.51 -2.92 -10.89
CA VAL A 132 2.67 -2.39 -9.80
C VAL A 132 3.08 -2.99 -8.47
N VAL A 133 3.04 -2.18 -7.41
CA VAL A 133 3.21 -2.65 -6.03
C VAL A 133 2.08 -2.11 -5.15
N TRP A 134 1.51 -2.97 -4.31
CA TRP A 134 0.81 -2.55 -3.10
C TRP A 134 1.75 -2.66 -1.90
N LEU A 135 2.01 -1.54 -1.24
CA LEU A 135 2.95 -1.40 -0.14
C LEU A 135 2.18 -1.14 1.16
N LYS A 136 2.34 -2.03 2.14
CA LYS A 136 1.84 -1.82 3.50
C LYS A 136 2.90 -2.29 4.49
N ALA A 137 3.52 -1.34 5.19
CA ALA A 137 4.61 -1.61 6.12
C ALA A 137 4.40 -0.87 7.45
N ALA A 138 5.02 -1.37 8.52
CA ALA A 138 5.07 -0.71 9.82
C ALA A 138 6.40 -0.94 10.50
N LEU A 139 6.73 -0.06 11.44
CA LEU A 139 7.85 -0.27 12.36
C LEU A 139 7.48 -1.35 13.39
N ALA A 140 8.49 -1.89 14.06
CA ALA A 140 8.35 -2.77 15.21
C ALA A 140 9.23 -2.24 16.34
N HIS A 141 8.75 -2.32 17.59
CA HIS A 141 9.53 -2.00 18.80
C HIS A 141 10.20 -0.61 18.79
N GLU A 142 9.58 0.38 18.15
CA GLU A 142 10.12 1.73 18.06
C GLU A 142 9.68 2.56 19.28
N PRO A 143 10.59 3.01 20.17
CA PRO A 143 10.20 3.67 21.42
C PRO A 143 9.78 5.14 21.25
N HIS A 144 10.13 5.81 20.14
CA HIS A 144 9.86 7.25 20.00
C HIS A 144 8.35 7.57 19.85
N GLY A 145 7.99 8.81 20.20
CA GLY A 145 6.65 9.34 20.01
C GLY A 145 6.42 9.94 18.62
N PHE A 146 5.29 10.64 18.48
CA PHE A 146 4.99 11.47 17.33
C PHE A 146 5.58 12.87 17.49
N PRO A 147 6.21 13.44 16.44
CA PRO A 147 6.22 12.98 15.05
C PRO A 147 7.40 12.06 14.67
N GLU A 148 8.36 11.82 15.57
CA GLU A 148 9.64 11.17 15.24
C GLU A 148 9.46 9.76 14.65
N LYS A 149 8.58 8.96 15.24
CA LYS A 149 8.26 7.60 14.77
C LYS A 149 7.60 7.61 13.39
N ALA A 150 6.61 8.47 13.18
CA ALA A 150 5.95 8.61 11.88
C ALA A 150 6.94 9.11 10.80
N ARG A 151 7.87 10.02 11.17
CA ARG A 151 8.96 10.45 10.30
C ARG A 151 9.94 9.33 9.99
N LEU A 152 10.25 8.45 10.95
CA LEU A 152 11.07 7.27 10.68
C LEU A 152 10.39 6.33 9.68
N LEU A 153 9.09 6.06 9.86
CA LEU A 153 8.33 5.25 8.90
C LEU A 153 8.27 5.92 7.52
N GLN A 154 8.07 7.23 7.43
CA GLN A 154 8.13 7.97 6.16
C GLN A 154 9.47 7.75 5.45
N ARG A 155 10.60 7.89 6.17
CA ARG A 155 11.94 7.67 5.60
C ARG A 155 12.14 6.22 5.16
N ALA A 156 11.68 5.25 5.95
CA ALA A 156 11.75 3.84 5.59
C ALA A 156 10.94 3.56 4.31
N LEU A 157 9.69 4.03 4.23
CA LEU A 157 8.87 3.89 3.02
C LEU A 157 9.53 4.53 1.79
N ARG A 158 10.14 5.71 1.94
CA ARG A 158 10.91 6.35 0.86
C ARG A 158 12.06 5.48 0.39
N SER A 159 12.84 4.91 1.31
CA SER A 159 13.93 3.98 0.97
C SER A 159 13.40 2.73 0.26
N ILE A 160 12.30 2.15 0.73
CA ILE A 160 11.65 1.00 0.09
C ILE A 160 11.25 1.33 -1.35
N VAL A 161 10.60 2.48 -1.59
CA VAL A 161 10.25 2.93 -2.95
C VAL A 161 11.51 3.11 -3.82
N GLY A 162 12.59 3.64 -3.26
CA GLY A 162 13.91 3.70 -3.90
C GLY A 162 14.41 2.33 -4.35
N ILE A 163 14.39 1.34 -3.45
CA ILE A 163 14.82 -0.03 -3.74
C ILE A 163 13.95 -0.67 -4.82
N LEU A 164 12.62 -0.51 -4.70
CA LEU A 164 11.67 -1.02 -5.69
C LEU A 164 11.95 -0.47 -7.10
N SER A 165 12.24 0.83 -7.21
CA SER A 165 12.56 1.47 -8.49
C SER A 165 13.84 0.92 -9.11
N THR A 166 14.87 0.64 -8.31
CA THR A 166 16.12 0.04 -8.79
C THR A 166 15.95 -1.42 -9.17
N LYS A 167 15.16 -2.17 -8.40
CA LYS A 167 14.98 -3.62 -8.57
C LYS A 167 14.06 -3.96 -9.74
N PHE A 168 13.07 -3.12 -10.02
CA PHE A 168 12.01 -3.38 -10.99
C PHE A 168 11.99 -2.32 -12.10
N PRO A 169 12.68 -2.56 -13.24
CA PRO A 169 12.90 -1.53 -14.26
C PRO A 169 11.64 -1.11 -15.02
N GLN A 170 10.53 -1.84 -14.89
CA GLN A 170 9.23 -1.48 -15.47
C GLN A 170 8.21 -1.00 -14.42
N LEU A 171 8.64 -0.79 -13.17
CA LEU A 171 7.74 -0.35 -12.09
C LEU A 171 7.18 1.04 -12.37
N LYS A 172 5.85 1.14 -12.40
CA LYS A 172 5.12 2.35 -12.77
C LYS A 172 4.33 2.93 -11.59
N LEU A 173 3.70 2.06 -10.80
CA LEU A 173 2.73 2.46 -9.78
C LEU A 173 3.05 1.80 -8.44
N VAL A 174 3.07 2.59 -7.36
CA VAL A 174 3.13 2.11 -5.98
C VAL A 174 1.95 2.68 -5.19
N TYR A 175 1.05 1.81 -4.75
CA TYR A 175 -0.08 2.15 -3.91
C TYR A 175 0.25 1.83 -2.45
N VAL A 176 0.23 2.83 -1.58
CA VAL A 176 0.67 2.70 -0.18
C VAL A 176 -0.54 2.76 0.75
N SER A 177 -0.68 1.78 1.65
CA SER A 177 -1.72 1.75 2.68
C SER A 177 -1.13 1.87 4.08
N SER A 178 -1.88 2.49 4.99
CA SER A 178 -1.55 2.57 6.41
C SER A 178 -1.85 1.24 7.13
N ARG A 179 -1.55 1.19 8.44
CA ARG A 179 -2.11 0.16 9.32
C ARG A 179 -3.64 0.27 9.42
N ILE A 180 -4.27 -0.85 9.79
CA ILE A 180 -5.63 -0.89 10.36
C ILE A 180 -5.59 -0.41 11.82
N TYR A 181 -6.74 -0.35 12.49
CA TYR A 181 -6.82 0.00 13.92
C TYR A 181 -5.89 -0.83 14.80
N GLY A 182 -5.20 -0.21 15.76
CA GLY A 182 -4.27 -0.87 16.67
C GLY A 182 -4.76 -0.92 18.13
N GLY A 183 -5.99 -0.50 18.43
CA GLY A 183 -6.43 -0.29 19.82
C GLY A 183 -6.69 -1.58 20.59
N TYR A 184 -6.65 -2.71 19.90
CA TYR A 184 -6.79 -4.05 20.45
C TYR A 184 -5.44 -4.75 20.69
N SER A 185 -4.33 -4.17 20.21
CA SER A 185 -3.00 -4.77 20.31
C SER A 185 -2.57 -4.94 21.77
N GLU A 186 -2.18 -6.16 22.13
CA GLU A 186 -1.61 -6.50 23.45
C GLU A 186 -0.07 -6.41 23.47
N THR A 187 0.53 -5.99 22.35
CA THR A 187 1.98 -5.85 22.16
C THR A 187 2.38 -4.43 21.77
N ASP A 188 3.68 -4.16 21.76
CA ASP A 188 4.30 -2.90 21.33
C ASP A 188 4.58 -2.83 19.81
N LEU A 189 4.11 -3.80 19.02
CA LEU A 189 4.35 -3.83 17.58
C LEU A 189 3.70 -2.64 16.86
N SER A 190 2.42 -2.38 17.11
CA SER A 190 1.67 -1.26 16.49
C SER A 190 0.39 -0.92 17.26
N SER A 191 0.45 -0.84 18.58
CA SER A 191 -0.67 -0.35 19.40
C SER A 191 -0.99 1.11 19.11
N GLU A 192 -2.21 1.56 19.41
CA GLU A 192 -2.51 2.99 19.27
C GLU A 192 -1.68 3.85 20.24
N PRO A 193 -1.25 5.07 19.85
CA PRO A 193 -1.59 5.79 18.61
C PRO A 193 -0.70 5.45 17.40
N ILE A 194 0.19 4.46 17.49
CA ILE A 194 1.18 4.16 16.45
C ILE A 194 0.49 3.74 15.13
N ALA A 195 -0.55 2.92 15.21
CA ALA A 195 -1.32 2.51 14.05
C ALA A 195 -1.99 3.70 13.36
N TYR A 196 -2.66 4.59 14.11
CA TYR A 196 -3.20 5.85 13.59
C TYR A 196 -2.11 6.73 12.95
N GLU A 197 -0.99 6.94 13.65
CA GLU A 197 0.10 7.82 13.24
C GLU A 197 0.85 7.31 12.00
N SER A 198 0.76 6.01 11.69
CA SER A 198 1.27 5.45 10.43
C SER A 198 0.61 6.09 9.20
N GLY A 199 -0.62 6.59 9.33
CA GLY A 199 -1.29 7.32 8.26
C GLY A 199 -0.55 8.62 7.87
N PHE A 200 0.01 9.35 8.85
CA PHE A 200 0.80 10.55 8.58
C PHE A 200 2.09 10.22 7.85
N ALA A 201 2.73 9.07 8.14
CA ALA A 201 3.92 8.65 7.42
C ALA A 201 3.66 8.43 5.92
N VAL A 202 2.53 7.78 5.59
CA VAL A 202 2.11 7.56 4.20
C VAL A 202 1.73 8.88 3.53
N LYS A 203 0.95 9.73 4.22
CA LYS A 203 0.60 11.08 3.75
C LYS A 203 1.86 11.86 3.38
N TRP A 204 2.80 11.99 4.31
CA TRP A 204 4.01 12.80 4.11
C TRP A 204 4.91 12.26 3.01
N LEU A 205 4.97 10.93 2.79
CA LEU A 205 5.66 10.36 1.64
C LEU A 205 5.05 10.84 0.32
N ILE A 206 3.72 10.83 0.23
CA ILE A 206 2.99 11.23 -0.99
C ILE A 206 3.09 12.75 -1.19
N GLU A 207 2.98 13.55 -0.13
CA GLU A 207 3.20 15.00 -0.21
C GLU A 207 4.61 15.34 -0.67
N GLU A 208 5.63 14.63 -0.17
CA GLU A 208 7.01 14.77 -0.64
C GLU A 208 7.13 14.49 -2.13
N ARG A 209 6.41 13.49 -2.67
CA ARG A 209 6.37 13.21 -4.11
C ARG A 209 5.64 14.28 -4.91
N ILE A 210 4.51 14.77 -4.42
CA ILE A 210 3.72 15.81 -5.09
C ILE A 210 4.52 17.12 -5.18
N ASN A 211 5.22 17.49 -4.10
CA ASN A 211 5.97 18.74 -4.03
C ASN A 211 7.31 18.70 -4.77
N ASN A 212 7.79 17.52 -5.17
CA ASN A 212 9.05 17.33 -5.89
C ASN A 212 8.86 16.63 -7.25
N PRO A 213 8.08 17.19 -8.19
CA PRO A 213 7.75 16.53 -9.47
C PRO A 213 8.95 16.40 -10.43
N ASN A 214 10.05 17.10 -10.15
CA ASN A 214 11.29 17.06 -10.94
C ASN A 214 12.31 16.03 -10.44
N HIS A 215 12.04 15.35 -9.32
CA HIS A 215 12.87 14.21 -8.93
C HIS A 215 12.71 13.10 -9.96
N ASP A 216 13.84 12.46 -10.30
CA ASP A 216 14.02 11.43 -11.34
C ASP A 216 12.71 10.80 -11.86
N ARG A 217 12.36 11.12 -13.11
CA ARG A 217 11.18 10.58 -13.81
C ARG A 217 11.21 9.05 -13.98
N SER A 218 12.35 8.41 -13.67
CA SER A 218 12.46 6.95 -13.59
C SER A 218 11.79 6.36 -12.35
N MET A 219 11.51 7.17 -11.32
CA MET A 219 10.85 6.71 -10.10
C MET A 219 9.36 6.45 -10.36
N PRO A 220 8.78 5.39 -9.78
CA PRO A 220 7.37 5.11 -9.94
C PRO A 220 6.51 6.20 -9.32
N TRP A 221 5.32 6.36 -9.87
CA TRP A 221 4.29 7.21 -9.30
C TRP A 221 3.74 6.56 -8.02
N VAL A 222 3.66 7.34 -6.93
CA VAL A 222 3.31 6.84 -5.59
C VAL A 222 2.06 7.53 -5.10
N SER A 223 1.06 6.78 -4.69
CA SER A 223 -0.13 7.37 -4.06
C SER A 223 -0.75 6.44 -3.04
N TRP A 224 -1.83 6.90 -2.42
CA TRP A 224 -2.60 6.09 -1.50
C TRP A 224 -3.16 4.87 -2.24
N GLY A 225 -2.94 3.69 -1.67
CA GLY A 225 -3.91 2.61 -1.78
C GLY A 225 -5.12 2.93 -0.89
N PRO A 226 -5.96 1.96 -0.53
CA PRO A 226 -7.01 2.25 0.43
C PRO A 226 -6.41 2.74 1.76
N TYR A 227 -7.01 3.79 2.34
CA TYR A 227 -6.73 4.20 3.71
C TYR A 227 -7.51 3.27 4.66
N LEU A 228 -6.79 2.48 5.46
CA LEU A 228 -7.37 1.33 6.18
C LEU A 228 -7.73 1.61 7.64
N TRP A 229 -7.34 2.76 8.18
CA TRP A 229 -7.55 3.09 9.59
C TRP A 229 -8.93 3.71 9.84
N ALA A 230 -9.57 3.29 10.94
CA ALA A 230 -10.74 3.89 11.59
C ALA A 230 -10.63 3.64 13.11
N ASP A 231 -11.30 4.43 13.96
CA ASP A 231 -11.13 4.39 15.43
C ASP A 231 -12.01 3.30 16.08
N GLY A 232 -11.66 2.04 15.85
CA GLY A 232 -12.36 0.90 16.44
C GLY A 232 -13.83 0.89 16.05
N LEU A 233 -14.73 0.90 17.05
CA LEU A 233 -16.17 0.92 16.84
C LEU A 233 -16.74 2.30 16.49
N THR A 234 -15.93 3.37 16.54
CA THR A 234 -16.35 4.69 16.07
C THR A 234 -16.27 4.71 14.54
N PRO A 235 -17.40 4.82 13.82
CA PRO A 235 -17.39 4.77 12.38
C PRO A 235 -16.64 5.97 11.80
N ARG A 236 -15.76 5.69 10.83
CA ARG A 236 -15.28 6.71 9.91
C ARG A 236 -16.45 7.23 9.06
N SER A 237 -16.31 8.39 8.43
CA SER A 237 -17.34 9.00 7.59
C SER A 237 -17.93 8.09 6.48
N ASP A 238 -17.20 7.06 6.04
CA ASP A 238 -17.65 6.05 5.08
C ASP A 238 -18.23 4.77 5.73
N GLY A 239 -18.37 4.77 7.05
CA GLY A 239 -18.92 3.65 7.83
C GLY A 239 -17.89 2.59 8.23
N LEU A 240 -16.61 2.73 7.87
CA LEU A 240 -15.59 1.75 8.26
C LEU A 240 -15.44 1.72 9.79
N ILE A 241 -15.55 0.50 10.35
CA ILE A 241 -15.25 0.18 11.75
C ILE A 241 -14.34 -1.04 11.85
N TRP A 242 -13.65 -1.12 12.99
CA TRP A 242 -12.81 -2.23 13.41
C TRP A 242 -13.36 -2.78 14.74
N GLU A 243 -13.93 -3.98 14.68
CA GLU A 243 -14.40 -4.73 15.83
C GLU A 243 -13.29 -5.61 16.39
N ARG A 244 -13.40 -6.04 17.65
CA ARG A 244 -12.42 -6.98 18.23
C ARG A 244 -12.35 -8.30 17.45
N SER A 245 -13.47 -8.75 16.88
CA SER A 245 -13.60 -9.95 16.03
C SER A 245 -12.84 -9.84 14.71
N ASP A 246 -12.49 -8.63 14.25
CA ASP A 246 -11.64 -8.43 13.09
C ASP A 246 -10.17 -8.76 13.36
N PHE A 247 -9.80 -9.07 14.62
CA PHE A 247 -8.42 -9.34 15.03
C PHE A 247 -8.30 -10.73 15.64
N GLU A 248 -7.13 -11.34 15.48
CA GLU A 248 -6.72 -12.50 16.27
C GLU A 248 -6.53 -12.12 17.73
N GLN A 249 -6.25 -13.11 18.59
CA GLN A 249 -6.11 -12.90 20.03
C GLN A 249 -5.06 -11.82 20.39
N ASP A 250 -3.97 -11.71 19.63
CA ASP A 250 -2.92 -10.72 19.90
C ASP A 250 -3.34 -9.25 19.64
N GLY A 251 -4.45 -9.04 18.91
CA GLY A 251 -4.96 -7.72 18.55
C GLY A 251 -4.09 -6.95 17.55
N VAL A 252 -3.07 -7.60 16.99
CA VAL A 252 -2.15 -7.05 15.98
C VAL A 252 -2.49 -7.60 14.61
N HIS A 253 -2.72 -8.92 14.52
CA HIS A 253 -3.02 -9.59 13.28
C HIS A 253 -4.53 -9.57 13.01
N PRO A 254 -4.95 -9.27 11.78
CA PRO A 254 -6.35 -9.42 11.42
C PRO A 254 -6.75 -10.90 11.45
N SER A 255 -7.95 -11.19 11.95
CA SER A 255 -8.61 -12.50 11.87
C SER A 255 -9.02 -12.79 10.43
N ALA A 256 -9.59 -13.97 10.16
CA ALA A 256 -10.18 -14.26 8.84
C ALA A 256 -11.22 -13.21 8.42
N GLN A 257 -12.03 -12.71 9.36
CA GLN A 257 -13.01 -11.65 9.12
C GLN A 257 -12.32 -10.32 8.77
N GLY A 258 -11.33 -9.90 9.58
CA GLY A 258 -10.59 -8.65 9.32
C GLY A 258 -9.80 -8.70 8.00
N VAL A 259 -9.20 -9.85 7.69
CA VAL A 259 -8.51 -10.09 6.41
C VAL A 259 -9.50 -9.96 5.24
N LEU A 260 -10.69 -10.56 5.34
CA LEU A 260 -11.72 -10.43 4.30
C LEU A 260 -12.19 -8.98 4.16
N LYS A 261 -12.34 -8.24 5.26
CA LYS A 261 -12.70 -6.82 5.26
C LYS A 261 -11.67 -5.98 4.51
N VAL A 262 -10.38 -6.11 4.84
CA VAL A 262 -9.31 -5.40 4.09
C VAL A 262 -9.28 -5.81 2.62
N ALA A 263 -9.40 -7.11 2.33
CA ALA A 263 -9.39 -7.63 0.97
C ALA A 263 -10.53 -7.07 0.12
N THR A 264 -11.72 -6.90 0.71
CA THR A 264 -12.88 -6.29 0.06
C THR A 264 -12.61 -4.82 -0.26
N ILE A 265 -12.09 -4.06 0.72
CA ILE A 265 -11.71 -2.66 0.53
C ILE A 265 -10.62 -2.51 -0.57
N LEU A 266 -9.66 -3.44 -0.64
CA LEU A 266 -8.66 -3.47 -1.71
C LEU A 266 -9.29 -3.71 -3.08
N LEU A 267 -10.21 -4.67 -3.18
CA LEU A 267 -10.91 -4.95 -4.43
C LEU A 267 -11.74 -3.75 -4.89
N GLU A 268 -12.50 -3.13 -3.98
CA GLU A 268 -13.26 -1.90 -4.25
C GLU A 268 -12.34 -0.76 -4.67
N PHE A 269 -11.17 -0.61 -4.04
CA PHE A 269 -10.17 0.37 -4.45
C PHE A 269 -9.72 0.16 -5.90
N PHE A 270 -9.27 -1.05 -6.26
CA PHE A 270 -8.81 -1.33 -7.63
C PHE A 270 -9.94 -1.32 -8.66
N GLN A 271 -11.19 -1.51 -8.22
CA GLN A 271 -12.38 -1.35 -9.06
C GLN A 271 -12.65 0.10 -9.46
N ASN A 272 -12.39 1.04 -8.54
CA ASN A 272 -12.80 2.44 -8.67
C ASN A 272 -11.63 3.38 -8.96
N GLU A 273 -10.39 2.98 -8.68
CA GLU A 273 -9.21 3.81 -8.89
C GLU A 273 -8.96 4.04 -10.39
N ILE A 274 -9.13 5.28 -10.83
CA ILE A 274 -8.99 5.70 -12.23
C ILE A 274 -7.57 5.46 -12.79
N THR A 275 -6.54 5.45 -11.92
CA THR A 275 -5.16 5.11 -12.30
C THR A 275 -4.90 3.60 -12.38
N ALA A 276 -5.85 2.78 -11.95
CA ALA A 276 -5.74 1.32 -11.91
C ALA A 276 -6.68 0.58 -12.87
N ARG A 277 -7.93 1.04 -12.96
CA ARG A 277 -9.05 0.29 -13.55
C ARG A 277 -8.77 -0.29 -14.94
N ARG A 278 -8.02 0.44 -15.79
CA ARG A 278 -7.72 0.06 -17.17
C ARG A 278 -6.78 -1.14 -17.33
N TRP A 279 -5.89 -1.37 -16.37
CA TRP A 279 -4.97 -2.50 -16.42
C TRP A 279 -5.39 -3.61 -15.45
N PHE A 280 -6.15 -3.27 -14.40
CA PHE A 280 -6.69 -4.25 -13.45
C PHE A 280 -7.83 -5.09 -14.05
N PHE A 281 -8.71 -4.44 -14.81
CA PHE A 281 -9.75 -5.12 -15.58
C PHE A 281 -9.45 -5.12 -17.06
N SER A 282 -9.88 -6.18 -17.74
CA SER A 282 -9.93 -6.18 -19.19
C SER A 282 -10.82 -5.03 -19.65
N PRO A 283 -10.43 -4.25 -20.68
CA PRO A 283 -11.40 -3.47 -21.42
C PRO A 283 -12.48 -4.44 -21.90
N THR A 284 -13.73 -4.23 -21.46
CA THR A 284 -14.86 -4.89 -22.12
C THR A 284 -14.77 -4.54 -23.61
N VAL A 285 -14.65 -5.57 -24.44
CA VAL A 285 -14.75 -5.47 -25.91
C VAL A 285 -16.09 -4.82 -26.27
#